data_AF-A0A173RZK0-F1
#
_entry.id   AF-A0A173RZK0-F1
#
_cell.length_a   1.000
_cell.length_b   1.000
_cell.length_c   1.000
_cell.angle_alpha   90.00
_cell.angle_beta   90.00
_cell.angle_gamma   90.00
#
_symmetry.space_group_name_H-M   'P 1'
#
loop_
_entity.id
_entity.type
_entity.pdbx_description
1 polymer ?
#
loop_
_entity_poly.entity_id
_entity_poly.type
_entity_poly.pdbx_seq_one_letter_code
_entity_poly.pdbx_strand_id
1 'polypeptide(L)'
;MKLIELSEVEILIMKSIWKLGDGITVYEIIDYLDQVYDRKYTRSTVKTYITKLKKKGFVDTQVKGNYSYITAKITEEMYREEQMELMKDFWHDGSVKELVQTLTHTISKEEKEELKDLINDLDD
;
A
#
# COMPACT_ATOMS: atom_id res chain seq x y z
N MET A 1 9.69 5.47 -11.91
CA MET A 1 9.48 6.77 -11.23
C MET A 1 9.63 6.45 -9.75
N LYS A 2 10.71 6.88 -9.07
CA LYS A 2 10.88 6.53 -7.65
C LYS A 2 9.70 7.10 -6.86
N LEU A 3 8.82 6.24 -6.35
CA LEU A 3 7.70 6.69 -5.51
C LEU A 3 8.26 7.26 -4.20
N ILE A 4 7.66 8.36 -3.75
CA ILE A 4 8.02 9.00 -2.48
C ILE A 4 7.54 8.10 -1.35
N GLU A 5 8.42 7.77 -0.40
CA GLU A 5 8.09 6.98 0.78
C GLU A 5 6.87 7.55 1.53
N LEU A 6 5.93 6.66 1.87
CA LEU A 6 4.74 6.99 2.64
C LEU A 6 4.98 6.67 4.12
N SER A 7 4.49 7.53 5.02
CA SER A 7 4.48 7.18 6.44
C SER A 7 3.51 6.03 6.71
N GLU A 8 3.66 5.36 7.85
CA GLU A 8 2.75 4.26 8.25
C GLU A 8 1.27 4.65 8.19
N VAL A 9 0.93 5.87 8.62
CA VAL A 9 -0.45 6.37 8.59
C VAL A 9 -0.91 6.68 7.16
N GLU A 10 -0.02 7.18 6.31
CA GLU A 10 -0.31 7.39 4.88
C GLU A 10 -0.55 6.05 4.16
N ILE A 11 0.27 5.03 4.46
CA ILE A 11 0.08 3.66 3.95
C ILE A 11 -1.26 3.11 4.43
N LEU A 12 -1.59 3.25 5.71
CA LEU A 12 -2.84 2.74 6.26
C LEU A 12 -4.06 3.36 5.55
N ILE A 13 -4.01 4.67 5.29
CA ILE A 13 -5.06 5.38 4.55
C ILE A 13 -5.12 4.91 3.09
N MET A 14 -3.97 4.71 2.43
CA MET A 14 -3.94 4.17 1.07
C MET A 14 -4.54 2.75 1.00
N LYS A 15 -4.22 1.88 1.95
CA LYS A 15 -4.84 0.53 2.07
C LYS A 15 -6.35 0.61 2.21
N SER A 16 -6.86 1.53 3.03
CA SER A 16 -8.30 1.78 3.12
C SER A 16 -8.89 2.23 1.78
N ILE A 17 -8.22 3.13 1.06
CA ILE A 17 -8.69 3.63 -0.25
C ILE A 17 -8.73 2.50 -1.28
N TRP A 18 -7.65 1.71 -1.42
CA TRP A 18 -7.62 0.58 -2.35
C TRP A 18 -8.67 -0.48 -2.02
N LYS A 19 -8.94 -0.72 -0.73
CA LYS A 19 -9.93 -1.70 -0.32
C LYS A 19 -11.37 -1.25 -0.55
N LEU A 20 -11.67 0.02 -0.31
CA LEU A 20 -13.01 0.60 -0.51
C LEU A 20 -13.30 0.92 -1.98
N GLY A 21 -12.26 1.14 -2.79
CA GLY A 21 -12.38 1.51 -4.20
C GLY A 21 -12.42 3.02 -4.42
N ASP A 22 -12.59 3.41 -5.69
CA ASP A 22 -12.59 4.80 -6.11
C ASP A 22 -13.92 5.52 -5.84
N GLY A 23 -13.84 6.84 -5.68
CA GLY A 23 -15.03 7.66 -5.48
C GLY A 23 -15.56 7.60 -4.06
N ILE A 24 -14.68 7.35 -3.08
CA ILE A 24 -15.03 7.27 -1.66
C ILE A 24 -14.83 8.62 -0.98
N THR A 25 -15.54 8.87 0.09
CA THR A 25 -15.45 10.09 0.87
C THR A 25 -14.51 9.95 2.06
N VAL A 26 -14.14 11.09 2.64
CA VAL A 26 -13.38 11.13 3.90
C VAL A 26 -14.09 10.38 5.03
N TYR A 27 -15.44 10.36 5.05
CA TYR A 27 -16.20 9.69 6.09
C TYR A 27 -16.11 8.17 5.97
N GLU A 28 -16.22 7.63 4.77
CA GLU A 28 -16.06 6.19 4.52
C GLU A 28 -14.65 5.71 4.90
N ILE A 29 -13.63 6.52 4.64
CA ILE A 29 -12.25 6.23 5.08
C ILE A 29 -12.16 6.21 6.62
N ILE A 30 -12.80 7.16 7.32
CA ILE A 30 -12.81 7.20 8.80
C ILE A 30 -13.50 5.95 9.36
N ASP A 31 -14.68 5.62 8.85
CA ASP A 31 -15.48 4.48 9.32
C ASP A 31 -14.71 3.18 9.12
N TYR A 32 -14.05 3.00 7.96
CA TYR A 32 -13.22 1.83 7.70
C TYR A 32 -12.00 1.76 8.62
N LEU A 33 -11.32 2.88 8.86
CA LEU A 33 -10.16 2.93 9.75
C LEU A 33 -10.53 2.56 11.19
N ASP A 34 -11.70 2.97 11.67
CA ASP A 34 -12.21 2.57 12.99
C ASP A 34 -12.56 1.08 13.01
N GLN A 35 -13.34 0.60 12.05
CA GLN A 35 -13.85 -0.77 12.05
C GLN A 35 -12.78 -1.84 11.81
N VAL A 36 -11.81 -1.57 10.92
CA VAL A 36 -10.82 -2.58 10.50
C VAL A 36 -9.52 -2.48 11.28
N TYR A 37 -9.14 -1.28 11.72
CA TYR A 37 -7.83 -1.05 12.36
C TYR A 37 -7.93 -0.49 13.79
N ASP A 38 -9.13 -0.30 14.34
CA ASP A 38 -9.36 0.36 15.65
C ASP A 38 -8.66 1.73 15.71
N ARG A 39 -8.68 2.47 14.59
CA ARG A 39 -8.06 3.80 14.46
C ARG A 39 -9.11 4.90 14.33
N LYS A 40 -9.44 5.50 15.47
CA LYS A 40 -10.39 6.62 15.57
C LYS A 40 -9.74 7.95 15.18
N TYR A 41 -9.69 8.22 13.88
CA TYR A 41 -9.23 9.52 13.38
C TYR A 41 -10.36 10.53 13.24
N THR A 42 -10.05 11.78 13.55
CA THR A 42 -10.95 12.89 13.25
C THR A 42 -10.95 13.20 11.76
N ARG A 43 -12.00 13.87 11.29
CA ARG A 43 -12.10 14.35 9.90
C ARG A 43 -10.94 15.25 9.48
N SER A 44 -10.45 16.12 10.38
CA SER A 44 -9.30 16.99 10.08
C SER A 44 -8.02 16.20 9.90
N THR A 45 -7.80 15.16 10.71
CA THR A 45 -6.64 14.27 10.58
C THR A 45 -6.64 13.54 9.24
N VAL A 46 -7.75 12.88 8.87
CA VAL A 46 -7.82 12.18 7.58
C VAL A 46 -7.65 13.16 6.41
N LYS A 47 -8.32 14.33 6.43
CA LYS A 47 -8.12 15.36 5.41
C LYS A 47 -6.66 15.83 5.26
N THR A 48 -5.93 15.93 6.37
CA THR A 48 -4.52 16.31 6.36
C THR A 48 -3.70 15.27 5.59
N TYR A 49 -3.92 13.99 5.85
CA TYR A 49 -3.21 12.92 5.14
C TYR A 49 -3.62 12.80 3.68
N ILE A 50 -4.91 12.94 3.35
CA ILE A 50 -5.35 13.00 1.94
C ILE A 50 -4.67 14.15 1.20
N THR A 51 -4.49 15.31 1.83
CA THR A 51 -3.78 16.45 1.25
C THR A 51 -2.30 16.12 1.01
N LYS A 52 -1.64 15.44 1.96
CA LYS A 52 -0.25 14.98 1.80
C LYS A 52 -0.12 13.96 0.67
N LEU A 53 -0.98 12.94 0.65
CA LEU A 53 -1.03 11.92 -0.39
C LEU A 53 -1.27 12.52 -1.78
N LYS A 54 -2.17 13.50 -1.88
CA LYS A 54 -2.40 14.25 -3.13
C LYS A 54 -1.16 15.00 -3.57
N LYS A 55 -0.47 15.69 -2.65
CA LYS A 55 0.79 16.39 -2.94
C LYS A 55 1.89 15.43 -3.40
N LYS A 56 1.92 14.21 -2.86
CA LYS A 56 2.84 13.14 -3.28
C LYS A 56 2.40 12.44 -4.58
N GLY A 57 1.20 12.72 -5.09
CA GLY A 57 0.69 12.19 -6.35
C GLY A 57 0.02 10.82 -6.27
N PHE A 58 -0.30 10.32 -5.07
CA PHE A 58 -0.90 8.99 -4.87
C PHE A 58 -2.42 8.96 -5.02
N VAL A 59 -3.08 10.10 -4.79
CA VAL A 59 -4.53 10.23 -4.89
C VAL A 59 -4.89 11.49 -5.63
N ASP A 60 -6.10 11.52 -6.17
CA ASP A 60 -6.78 12.76 -6.53
C ASP A 60 -8.05 12.95 -5.70
N THR A 61 -8.57 14.18 -5.71
CA THR A 61 -9.76 14.57 -4.99
C THR A 61 -10.67 15.41 -5.86
N GLN A 62 -11.94 15.03 -5.98
CA GLN A 62 -12.99 15.81 -6.64
C GLN A 62 -14.01 16.30 -5.61
N VAL A 63 -14.30 17.61 -5.61
CA VAL A 63 -15.34 18.18 -4.73
C VAL A 63 -16.68 18.19 -5.46
N LYS A 64 -17.71 17.62 -4.85
CA LYS A 64 -19.11 17.70 -5.31
C LYS A 64 -19.99 18.05 -4.12
N GLY A 65 -20.58 19.24 -4.14
CA GLY A 65 -21.32 19.79 -3.01
C GLY A 65 -20.44 19.89 -1.76
N ASN A 66 -20.86 19.28 -0.66
CA ASN A 66 -20.15 19.31 0.63
C ASN A 66 -19.15 18.16 0.81
N TYR A 67 -19.03 17.26 -0.16
CA TYR A 67 -18.20 16.07 -0.08
C TYR A 67 -16.98 16.18 -0.99
N SER A 68 -15.86 15.65 -0.48
CA SER A 68 -14.65 15.42 -1.26
C SER A 68 -14.58 13.92 -1.52
N TYR A 69 -14.55 13.57 -2.79
CA TYR A 69 -14.44 12.21 -3.30
C TYR A 69 -12.97 11.94 -3.65
N ILE A 70 -12.43 10.81 -3.21
CA ILE A 70 -11.03 10.42 -3.32
C ILE A 70 -10.95 9.25 -4.31
N THR A 71 -9.92 9.31 -5.17
CA THR A 71 -9.62 8.30 -6.17
C THR A 71 -8.13 7.99 -6.10
N ALA A 72 -7.76 6.71 -6.10
CA ALA A 72 -6.36 6.32 -6.12
C ALA A 72 -5.75 6.56 -7.51
N LYS A 73 -4.51 7.05 -7.57
CA LYS A 73 -3.78 7.26 -8.83
C LYS A 73 -2.87 6.10 -9.20
N ILE A 74 -2.62 5.19 -8.26
CA ILE A 74 -1.85 3.97 -8.45
C ILE A 74 -2.62 2.81 -7.81
N THR A 75 -2.39 1.59 -8.28
CA THR A 75 -2.97 0.39 -7.67
C THR A 75 -2.16 -0.06 -6.44
N GLU A 76 -2.76 -0.88 -5.57
CA GLU A 76 -2.05 -1.51 -4.45
C GLU A 76 -0.92 -2.42 -4.95
N GLU A 77 -1.14 -3.11 -6.07
CA GLU A 77 -0.15 -3.96 -6.72
C GLU A 77 1.09 -3.17 -7.17
N MET A 78 0.90 -2.08 -7.92
CA MET A 78 2.01 -1.20 -8.33
C MET A 78 2.81 -0.67 -7.13
N TYR A 79 2.13 -0.35 -6.03
CA TYR A 79 2.81 0.08 -4.82
C TYR A 79 3.64 -1.05 -4.19
N ARG A 80 3.07 -2.25 -4.07
CA ARG A 80 3.76 -3.44 -3.55
C ARG A 80 5.00 -3.77 -4.38
N GLU A 81 4.89 -3.77 -5.70
CA GLU A 81 6.02 -4.02 -6.61
C GLU A 81 7.15 -3.01 -6.40
N GLU A 82 6.84 -1.71 -6.36
CA GLU A 82 7.84 -0.68 -6.09
C GLU A 82 8.49 -0.86 -4.70
N GLN A 83 7.72 -1.23 -3.67
CA GLN A 83 8.30 -1.50 -2.34
C GLN A 83 9.27 -2.69 -2.37
N MET A 84 8.97 -3.74 -3.13
CA MET A 84 9.87 -4.88 -3.30
C MET A 84 11.15 -4.49 -4.04
N GLU A 85 11.04 -3.66 -5.08
CA GLU A 85 12.19 -3.10 -5.79
C GLU A 85 13.07 -2.23 -4.87
N LEU A 86 12.46 -1.35 -4.06
CA LEU A 86 13.19 -0.54 -3.08
C LEU A 86 13.88 -1.40 -2.01
N MET A 87 13.21 -2.44 -1.50
CA MET A 87 13.78 -3.38 -0.53
C MET A 87 15.00 -4.09 -1.13
N LYS A 88 14.86 -4.60 -2.36
CA LYS A 88 15.93 -5.27 -3.11
C LYS A 88 17.14 -4.34 -3.31
N ASP A 89 16.90 -3.12 -3.79
CA ASP A 89 17.97 -2.18 -4.12
C ASP A 89 18.67 -1.64 -2.87
N PHE A 90 17.92 -1.36 -1.80
CA PHE A 90 18.47 -0.73 -0.59
C PHE A 90 19.17 -1.72 0.35
N TRP A 91 18.60 -2.91 0.56
CA TRP A 91 19.10 -3.88 1.56
C TRP A 91 19.89 -5.04 0.96
N HIS A 92 19.71 -5.31 -0.33
CA HIS A 92 20.27 -6.49 -0.99
C HIS A 92 21.10 -6.14 -2.23
N ASP A 93 21.52 -4.88 -2.36
CA ASP A 93 22.36 -4.38 -3.47
C ASP A 93 21.82 -4.75 -4.86
N GLY A 94 20.49 -4.80 -5.01
CA GLY A 94 19.81 -5.16 -6.26
C GLY A 94 19.74 -6.68 -6.52
N SER A 95 20.20 -7.53 -5.60
CA SER A 95 20.22 -8.98 -5.75
C SER A 95 18.90 -9.63 -5.34
N VAL A 96 18.16 -10.13 -6.33
CA VAL A 96 16.97 -10.97 -6.12
C VAL A 96 17.33 -12.24 -5.33
N LYS A 97 18.50 -12.82 -5.58
CA LYS A 97 18.95 -14.03 -4.87
C LYS A 97 19.08 -13.78 -3.37
N GLU A 98 19.72 -12.69 -2.96
CA GLU A 98 19.91 -12.36 -1.53
C GLU A 98 18.58 -12.01 -0.85
N LEU A 99 17.69 -11.31 -1.57
CA LEU A 99 16.33 -11.03 -1.11
C LEU A 99 15.54 -12.33 -0.85
N VAL A 100 15.51 -13.24 -1.84
CA VAL A 100 14.81 -14.53 -1.70
C VAL A 100 15.45 -15.39 -0.62
N GLN A 101 16.79 -15.43 -0.53
CA GLN A 101 17.47 -16.16 0.53
C GLN A 101 17.09 -15.63 1.91
N THR A 102 17.03 -14.31 2.08
CA THR A 102 16.57 -13.69 3.34
C THR A 102 15.13 -14.07 3.66
N LEU A 103 14.21 -14.01 2.68
CA LEU A 103 12.82 -14.44 2.83
C LEU A 103 12.72 -15.90 3.27
N THR A 104 13.50 -16.80 2.67
CA THR A 104 13.49 -18.23 3.05
C THR A 104 13.96 -18.48 4.49
N HIS A 105 14.66 -17.54 5.14
CA HIS A 105 15.02 -17.65 6.54
C HIS A 105 13.93 -17.14 7.50
N THR A 106 12.95 -16.36 7.00
CA THR A 106 11.90 -15.75 7.83
C THR A 106 10.57 -16.49 7.79
N ILE A 107 10.42 -17.47 6.90
CA ILE A 107 9.19 -18.24 6.70
C ILE A 107 9.34 -19.70 7.18
N SER A 108 8.19 -20.32 7.45
CA SER A 108 8.06 -21.72 7.88
C SER A 108 8.53 -22.71 6.81
N LYS A 109 8.58 -24.00 7.16
CA LYS A 109 8.95 -25.05 6.19
C LYS A 109 7.85 -25.22 5.14
N GLU A 110 6.60 -25.13 5.57
CA GLU A 110 5.41 -25.22 4.73
C GLU A 110 5.40 -24.10 3.68
N GLU A 111 5.61 -22.84 4.10
CA GLU A 111 5.71 -21.69 3.20
C GLU A 111 6.90 -21.80 2.21
N LYS A 112 7.99 -22.49 2.58
CA LYS A 112 9.10 -22.76 1.64
C LYS A 112 8.72 -23.77 0.57
N GLU A 113 7.91 -24.77 0.88
CA GLU A 113 7.42 -25.69 -0.15
C GLU A 113 6.45 -24.98 -1.08
N GLU A 114 5.52 -24.16 -0.55
CA GLU A 114 4.65 -23.31 -1.38
C GLU A 114 5.45 -22.39 -2.31
N LEU A 115 6.55 -21.79 -1.82
CA LEU A 115 7.45 -20.98 -2.65
C LEU A 115 8.13 -21.79 -3.76
N LYS A 116 8.53 -23.04 -3.49
CA LYS A 116 9.13 -23.90 -4.54
C LYS A 116 8.12 -24.26 -5.60
N ASP A 117 6.90 -24.61 -5.19
CA ASP A 117 5.82 -24.95 -6.12
C ASP A 117 5.50 -23.75 -7.02
N LEU A 118 5.38 -22.54 -6.44
CA LEU A 118 5.20 -21.30 -7.19
C LEU A 118 6.33 -21.03 -8.21
N ILE A 119 7.59 -21.37 -7.89
CA ILE A 119 8.71 -21.19 -8.81
C ILE A 119 8.65 -22.21 -9.96
N ASN A 120 8.32 -23.47 -9.66
CA ASN A 120 8.20 -24.50 -10.69
C ASN A 120 7.07 -24.15 -11.68
N ASP A 121 5.96 -23.60 -11.19
CA ASP A 121 4.82 -23.16 -12.03
C ASP A 121 5.17 -21.98 -12.97
N LEU A 122 6.26 -21.24 -12.70
CA LEU A 122 6.72 -20.14 -13.57
C LEU A 122 7.59 -20.62 -14.74
N ASP A 123 8.14 -21.85 -14.65
CA ASP A 123 9.01 -22.43 -15.67
C ASP A 123 8.22 -23.22 -16.75
N ASP A 124 6.90 -23.39 -16.57
CA ASP A 124 5.93 -23.98 -17.52
C ASP A 124 5.20 -22.92 -18.38
#